data_AF-A0A150GTL5-F1
#
_entry.id   AF-A0A150GTL5-F1
#
_cell.length_a   1.000
_cell.length_b   1.000
_cell.length_c   1.000
_cell.angle_alpha   90.00
_cell.angle_beta   90.00
_cell.angle_gamma   90.00
#
_symmetry.space_group_name_H-M   'P 1'
#
loop_
_entity.id
_entity.type
_entity.pdbx_description
1 polymer ?
#
loop_
_entity_poly.entity_id
_entity_poly.type
_entity_poly.pdbx_seq_one_letter_code
_entity_poly.pdbx_strand_id
1 'polypeptide(L)'
;MFFAAPCNDFEGEQPNCTIGKTVIKCRYGAGINADTADALWYHIPSMGGSSGVRRHHPKQLLIGMSMESSEYYPALDNKNFMKAFDIESTYRTCSQVPVFYFDYNEKQIASLFKAPKPFERKKTALVYVNSNCGAKSGRSDIMRRVIAMNHSTIPTHSWGNCDRNMHVSGSFDKVKLIEDYKFCVAMENSITKDYITEKLWQELERLNSNRTAYEAKLAWKTRKWEQLAPDFLAMTERSHVRQPHSRCQLCRIALRNRYHPQNYTTCLFNKTWTADYHVKA
;
A
#
# COMPACT_ATOMS: atom_id res chain seq x y z
N MET A 1 -0.34 23.95 9.51
CA MET A 1 0.70 23.15 8.86
C MET A 1 0.32 22.94 7.43
N PHE A 2 1.28 23.05 6.52
CA PHE A 2 0.99 23.06 5.11
C PHE A 2 1.96 22.16 4.33
N PHE A 3 1.41 21.25 3.52
CA PHE A 3 2.13 20.41 2.57
C PHE A 3 1.74 20.78 1.15
N ALA A 4 2.67 21.34 0.38
CA ALA A 4 2.44 21.55 -1.05
C ALA A 4 2.62 20.22 -1.80
N ALA A 5 1.66 19.84 -2.64
CA ALA A 5 1.69 18.63 -3.47
C ALA A 5 1.33 19.00 -4.92
N PRO A 6 2.00 18.45 -5.95
CA PRO A 6 1.74 18.83 -7.35
C PRO A 6 0.43 18.27 -7.94
N CYS A 7 -0.43 17.62 -7.15
CA CYS A 7 -1.66 16.97 -7.63
C CYS A 7 -2.91 17.49 -6.88
N ASN A 8 -3.97 17.79 -7.62
CA ASN A 8 -5.22 18.39 -7.11
C ASN A 8 -6.12 17.39 -6.35
N ASP A 9 -5.88 16.08 -6.45
CA ASP A 9 -6.73 15.05 -5.82
C ASP A 9 -6.56 14.94 -4.29
N PHE A 10 -5.71 15.80 -3.70
CA PHE A 10 -5.27 15.70 -2.30
C PHE A 10 -5.36 17.02 -1.52
N GLU A 11 -6.19 17.96 -1.95
CA GLU A 11 -6.42 19.19 -1.19
C GLU A 11 -7.34 18.94 0.02
N GLY A 12 -6.93 19.42 1.19
CA GLY A 12 -7.79 19.38 2.37
C GLY A 12 -7.07 19.45 3.70
N GLU A 13 -7.85 19.36 4.77
CA GLU A 13 -7.38 19.25 6.14
C GLU A 13 -7.55 17.80 6.61
N GLN A 14 -6.50 17.19 7.14
CA GLN A 14 -6.58 15.84 7.71
C GLN A 14 -7.43 15.89 8.99
N PRO A 15 -8.61 15.23 9.02
CA PRO A 15 -9.46 15.21 10.20
C PRO A 15 -8.77 14.50 11.37
N ASN A 16 -9.12 14.93 12.58
CA ASN A 16 -8.72 14.33 13.87
C ASN A 16 -7.20 14.17 14.05
N CYS A 17 -6.40 15.02 13.42
CA CYS A 17 -4.96 14.97 13.61
C CYS A 17 -4.54 15.64 14.92
N THR A 18 -3.91 14.88 15.84
CA THR A 18 -3.56 15.36 17.18
C THR A 18 -2.10 15.12 17.54
N ILE A 19 -1.59 15.95 18.45
CA ILE A 19 -0.36 15.73 19.21
C ILE A 19 -0.71 15.79 20.69
N GLY A 20 -0.68 14.65 21.36
CA GLY A 20 -1.24 14.53 22.71
C GLY A 20 -2.72 14.89 22.68
N LYS A 21 -3.11 15.91 23.44
CA LYS A 21 -4.49 16.42 23.49
C LYS A 21 -4.78 17.56 22.51
N THR A 22 -3.76 18.06 21.80
CA THR A 22 -3.90 19.23 20.92
C THR A 22 -4.23 18.80 19.50
N VAL A 23 -5.33 19.30 18.95
CA VAL A 23 -5.68 19.15 17.54
C VAL A 23 -4.80 20.08 16.71
N ILE A 24 -4.17 19.54 15.66
CA ILE A 24 -3.34 20.31 14.74
C ILE A 24 -4.04 20.49 13.38
N LYS A 25 -4.08 21.74 12.89
CA LYS A 25 -4.62 22.08 11.56
C LYS A 25 -3.64 21.66 10.48
N CYS A 26 -3.92 20.49 9.94
CA CYS A 26 -3.01 19.70 9.15
C CYS A 26 -3.43 19.75 7.68
N ARG A 27 -2.91 20.70 6.91
CA ARG A 27 -3.38 21.03 5.55
C ARG A 27 -2.42 20.54 4.47
N TYR A 28 -3.01 20.08 3.37
CA TYR A 28 -2.33 19.53 2.20
C TYR A 28 -3.01 20.08 0.94
N GLY A 29 -2.25 20.22 -0.14
CA GLY A 29 -2.82 20.57 -1.44
C GLY A 29 -1.85 21.28 -2.37
N ALA A 30 -2.23 21.40 -3.63
CA ALA A 30 -1.46 22.09 -4.65
C ALA A 30 -1.52 23.62 -4.51
N GLY A 31 -2.62 24.14 -3.98
CA GLY A 31 -2.81 25.57 -3.71
C GLY A 31 -2.03 26.11 -2.50
N ILE A 32 -1.24 25.28 -1.82
CA ILE A 32 -0.40 25.72 -0.71
C ILE A 32 0.86 26.40 -1.24
N ASN A 33 1.12 27.63 -0.77
CA ASN A 33 2.33 28.37 -1.15
C ASN A 33 3.60 27.63 -0.66
N ALA A 34 4.38 27.14 -1.61
CA ALA A 34 5.64 26.43 -1.39
C ALA A 34 6.67 27.26 -0.60
N ASP A 35 6.66 28.60 -0.67
CA ASP A 35 7.60 29.45 0.07
C ASP A 35 7.37 29.46 1.58
N THR A 36 6.18 29.04 2.02
CA THR A 36 5.78 29.05 3.44
C THR A 36 5.38 27.68 3.98
N ALA A 37 5.39 26.66 3.11
CA ALA A 37 5.01 25.31 3.46
C ALA A 37 6.04 24.63 4.37
N ASP A 38 5.58 23.99 5.44
CA ASP A 38 6.48 23.27 6.36
C ASP A 38 7.16 22.06 5.66
N ALA A 39 6.55 21.53 4.60
CA ALA A 39 7.13 20.49 3.76
C ALA A 39 6.57 20.50 2.32
N LEU A 40 7.34 19.92 1.40
CA LEU A 40 6.94 19.65 0.02
C LEU A 40 6.79 18.15 -0.17
N TRP A 41 5.70 17.74 -0.81
CA TRP A 41 5.35 16.36 -1.05
C TRP A 41 5.47 16.04 -2.54
N TYR A 42 6.23 15.00 -2.86
CA TYR A 42 6.50 14.58 -4.24
C TYR A 42 6.06 13.15 -4.46
N HIS A 43 5.19 12.96 -5.46
CA HIS A 43 4.84 11.64 -5.96
C HIS A 43 5.95 11.12 -6.88
N ILE A 44 6.83 10.28 -6.35
CA ILE A 44 8.03 9.77 -7.05
C ILE A 44 7.70 9.17 -8.42
N PRO A 45 6.64 8.35 -8.57
CA PRO A 45 6.26 7.80 -9.88
C PRO A 45 6.03 8.85 -10.99
N SER A 46 5.59 10.06 -10.61
CA SER A 46 5.31 11.15 -11.56
C SER A 46 6.54 12.01 -11.89
N MET A 47 7.69 11.77 -11.26
CA MET A 47 8.88 12.62 -11.41
C MET A 47 9.81 12.21 -12.57
N GLY A 48 9.54 11.09 -13.23
CA GLY A 48 10.36 10.61 -14.35
C GLY A 48 11.84 10.35 -14.00
N GLY A 49 12.16 10.13 -12.71
CA GLY A 49 13.52 9.86 -12.23
C GLY A 49 14.42 11.09 -12.05
N SER A 50 13.92 12.31 -12.26
CA SER A 50 14.64 13.54 -11.90
C SER A 50 14.32 13.97 -10.49
N SER A 51 15.34 14.12 -9.63
CA SER A 51 15.17 14.60 -8.26
C SER A 51 15.33 16.13 -8.18
N GLY A 52 14.91 16.89 -9.18
CA GLY A 52 15.02 18.36 -9.26
C GLY A 52 14.23 19.14 -8.19
N VAL A 53 14.11 18.56 -6.99
CA VAL A 53 13.45 19.09 -5.81
C VAL A 53 14.35 20.14 -5.18
N ARG A 54 13.73 21.23 -4.72
CA ARG A 54 14.44 22.34 -4.09
C ARG A 54 13.62 22.85 -2.91
N ARG A 55 14.30 23.15 -1.81
CA ARG A 55 13.69 23.85 -0.69
C ARG A 55 13.54 25.32 -1.00
N HIS A 56 12.44 25.90 -0.56
CA HIS A 56 12.21 27.33 -0.59
C HIS A 56 12.76 28.02 0.67
N HIS A 57 12.90 27.28 1.79
CA HIS A 57 13.55 27.75 3.01
C HIS A 57 14.23 26.60 3.80
N PRO A 58 15.18 26.90 4.71
CA PRO A 58 16.04 25.88 5.33
C PRO A 58 15.32 24.83 6.18
N LYS A 59 14.16 25.16 6.76
CA LYS A 59 13.38 24.27 7.64
C LYS A 59 12.33 23.42 6.92
N GLN A 60 12.11 23.65 5.63
CA GLN A 60 11.13 22.91 4.84
C GLN A 60 11.60 21.46 4.70
N LEU A 61 10.75 20.46 4.85
CA LEU A 61 11.09 19.05 4.55
C LEU A 61 10.76 18.68 3.10
N LEU A 62 11.52 17.76 2.50
CA LEU A 62 11.23 17.17 1.19
C LEU A 62 10.78 15.72 1.41
N ILE A 63 9.55 15.40 1.01
CA ILE A 63 8.92 14.10 1.21
C ILE A 63 8.80 13.39 -0.13
N GLY A 64 9.45 12.25 -0.25
CA GLY A 64 9.29 11.33 -1.38
C GLY A 64 8.23 10.29 -1.06
N MET A 65 7.17 10.23 -1.86
CA MET A 65 6.06 9.31 -1.67
C MET A 65 5.90 8.38 -2.87
N SER A 66 5.64 7.10 -2.59
CA SER A 66 5.24 6.12 -3.59
C SER A 66 4.53 4.94 -2.93
N MET A 67 3.34 4.61 -3.40
CA MET A 67 2.75 3.29 -3.14
C MET A 67 3.18 2.25 -4.18
N GLU A 68 3.79 2.69 -5.28
CA GLU A 68 4.18 1.83 -6.39
C GLU A 68 5.55 1.20 -6.17
N SER A 69 5.70 -0.04 -6.65
CA SER A 69 6.90 -0.87 -6.53
C SER A 69 8.12 -0.28 -7.23
N SER A 70 9.29 -0.42 -6.60
CA SER A 70 10.58 -0.02 -7.18
C SER A 70 10.94 -0.79 -8.45
N GLU A 71 10.36 -1.96 -8.68
CA GLU A 71 10.51 -2.70 -9.94
C GLU A 71 9.90 -1.93 -11.13
N TYR A 72 8.86 -1.12 -10.93
CA TYR A 72 8.31 -0.23 -11.96
C TYR A 72 8.92 1.18 -11.91
N TYR A 73 9.35 1.61 -10.72
CA TYR A 73 9.93 2.93 -10.49
C TYR A 73 11.32 2.80 -9.85
N PRO A 74 12.37 2.47 -10.64
CA PRO A 74 13.72 2.21 -10.12
C PRO A 74 14.37 3.39 -9.40
N ALA A 75 13.83 4.60 -9.56
CA ALA A 75 14.22 5.77 -8.79
C ALA A 75 14.15 5.52 -7.27
N LEU A 76 13.22 4.69 -6.81
CA LEU A 76 13.10 4.27 -5.41
C LEU A 76 14.31 3.46 -4.92
N ASP A 77 15.04 2.79 -5.81
CA ASP A 77 16.27 2.02 -5.51
C ASP A 77 17.56 2.80 -5.84
N ASN A 78 17.43 4.01 -6.36
CA ASN A 78 18.56 4.85 -6.68
C ASN A 78 18.93 5.76 -5.49
N LYS A 79 20.04 5.45 -4.80
CA LYS A 79 20.55 6.27 -3.69
C LYS A 79 20.81 7.73 -4.07
N ASN A 80 21.27 8.00 -5.29
CA ASN A 80 21.51 9.36 -5.76
C ASN A 80 20.23 10.15 -5.99
N PHE A 81 19.13 9.47 -6.33
CA PHE A 81 17.81 10.09 -6.41
C PHE A 81 17.23 10.27 -5.00
N MET A 82 17.23 9.20 -4.19
CA MET A 82 16.59 9.19 -2.88
C MET A 82 17.28 10.09 -1.85
N LYS A 83 18.57 10.40 -1.99
CA LYS A 83 19.28 11.36 -1.10
C LYS A 83 18.71 12.80 -1.17
N ALA A 84 17.90 13.11 -2.19
CA ALA A 84 17.27 14.41 -2.33
C ALA A 84 16.07 14.60 -1.37
N PHE A 85 15.55 13.52 -0.77
CA PHE A 85 14.43 13.57 0.16
C PHE A 85 14.90 13.36 1.60
N ASP A 86 14.25 14.05 2.53
CA ASP A 86 14.46 13.82 3.97
C ASP A 86 13.60 12.65 4.44
N ILE A 87 12.34 12.64 3.99
CA ILE A 87 11.31 11.73 4.46
C ILE A 87 10.91 10.82 3.31
N GLU A 88 11.06 9.52 3.53
CA GLU A 88 10.46 8.49 2.69
C GLU A 88 9.08 8.13 3.27
N SER A 89 8.08 8.16 2.39
CA SER A 89 6.72 7.74 2.68
C SER A 89 6.25 6.74 1.62
N THR A 90 6.75 5.51 1.71
CA THR A 90 6.49 4.47 0.70
C THR A 90 5.91 3.20 1.32
N TYR A 91 5.65 2.17 0.51
CA TYR A 91 5.24 0.84 0.98
C TYR A 91 6.31 0.15 1.85
N ARG A 92 7.56 0.62 1.83
CA ARG A 92 8.65 0.00 2.59
C ARG A 92 8.47 0.18 4.08
N THR A 93 8.67 -0.89 4.84
CA THR A 93 8.48 -0.91 6.29
C THR A 93 9.50 -0.07 7.06
N CYS A 94 10.59 0.38 6.43
CA CYS A 94 11.59 1.30 6.99
C CYS A 94 11.25 2.78 6.80
N SER A 95 10.29 3.13 5.94
CA SER A 95 9.90 4.52 5.64
C SER A 95 9.63 5.28 6.94
N GLN A 96 9.88 6.58 7.02
CA GLN A 96 9.50 7.33 8.24
C GLN A 96 7.99 7.25 8.46
N VAL A 97 7.21 7.34 7.38
CA VAL A 97 5.76 7.15 7.38
C VAL A 97 5.38 6.15 6.29
N PRO A 98 5.30 4.84 6.60
CA PRO A 98 4.89 3.84 5.63
C PRO A 98 3.49 4.12 5.10
N VAL A 99 3.30 3.94 3.79
CA VAL A 99 2.00 4.05 3.13
C VAL A 99 1.66 2.70 2.55
N PHE A 100 0.77 1.99 3.22
CA PHE A 100 0.34 0.67 2.81
C PHE A 100 -1.01 0.76 2.10
N TYR A 101 -1.30 -0.18 1.19
CA TYR A 101 -2.61 -0.26 0.52
C TYR A 101 -3.78 -0.58 1.48
N PHE A 102 -3.52 -0.79 2.77
CA PHE A 102 -4.53 -1.04 3.80
C PHE A 102 -4.97 0.23 4.56
N ASP A 103 -4.80 1.42 3.99
CA ASP A 103 -5.28 2.69 4.55
C ASP A 103 -6.81 2.84 4.45
N TYR A 104 -7.51 1.94 5.14
CA TYR A 104 -8.97 1.83 5.13
C TYR A 104 -9.61 2.83 6.08
N ASN A 105 -10.62 3.55 5.58
CA ASN A 105 -11.50 4.33 6.43
C ASN A 105 -12.46 3.41 7.22
N GLU A 106 -13.14 3.98 8.22
CA GLU A 106 -14.08 3.24 9.09
C GLU A 106 -15.12 2.42 8.31
N LYS A 107 -15.59 2.90 7.15
CA LYS A 107 -16.56 2.16 6.32
C LYS A 107 -15.95 0.92 5.67
N GLN A 108 -14.70 1.01 5.24
CA GLN A 108 -13.97 -0.13 4.67
C GLN A 108 -13.51 -1.11 5.75
N ILE A 109 -13.29 -0.64 6.98
CA ILE A 109 -13.10 -1.54 8.14
C ILE A 109 -14.42 -2.24 8.47
N ALA A 110 -15.55 -1.51 8.46
CA ALA A 110 -16.87 -2.08 8.70
C ALA A 110 -17.26 -3.12 7.63
N SER A 111 -16.86 -2.95 6.36
CA SER A 111 -17.15 -3.92 5.30
C SER A 111 -16.52 -5.29 5.55
N LEU A 112 -15.38 -5.33 6.26
CA LEU A 112 -14.76 -6.59 6.67
C LEU A 112 -15.70 -7.44 7.53
N PHE A 113 -16.57 -6.82 8.32
CA PHE A 113 -17.46 -7.52 9.26
C PHE A 113 -18.79 -7.93 8.62
N LYS A 114 -19.01 -7.66 7.33
CA LYS A 114 -20.20 -8.09 6.61
C LYS A 114 -20.19 -9.61 6.43
N ALA A 115 -21.32 -10.26 6.72
CA ALA A 115 -21.49 -11.69 6.48
C ALA A 115 -21.36 -12.01 4.97
N PRO A 116 -20.67 -13.09 4.57
CA PRO A 116 -20.54 -13.44 3.16
C PRO A 116 -21.75 -14.21 2.65
N LYS A 117 -21.67 -14.50 1.36
CA LYS A 117 -22.37 -15.60 0.73
C LYS A 117 -21.98 -16.96 1.37
N PRO A 118 -22.95 -17.84 1.69
CA PRO A 118 -22.71 -19.20 2.15
C PRO A 118 -21.74 -19.98 1.26
N PHE A 119 -20.91 -20.84 1.84
CA PHE A 119 -19.83 -21.56 1.13
C PHE A 119 -20.36 -22.46 0.00
N GLU A 120 -21.51 -23.07 0.23
CA GLU A 120 -22.22 -23.97 -0.67
C GLU A 120 -22.73 -23.20 -1.90
N ARG A 121 -22.93 -21.87 -1.77
CA ARG A 121 -23.34 -20.99 -2.86
C ARG A 121 -22.15 -20.42 -3.65
N LYS A 122 -20.92 -20.61 -3.17
CA LYS A 122 -19.70 -20.13 -3.86
C LYS A 122 -19.28 -21.11 -4.95
N LYS A 123 -18.79 -20.56 -6.06
CA LYS A 123 -18.21 -21.30 -7.19
C LYS A 123 -16.96 -22.04 -6.75
N THR A 124 -16.90 -23.33 -7.06
CA THR A 124 -15.69 -24.16 -6.95
C THR A 124 -14.81 -23.90 -8.17
N ALA A 125 -14.16 -22.74 -8.19
CA ALA A 125 -13.28 -22.29 -9.27
C ALA A 125 -12.20 -21.38 -8.69
N LEU A 126 -11.07 -21.27 -9.39
CA LEU A 126 -10.06 -20.25 -9.14
C LEU A 126 -10.53 -18.95 -9.80
N VAL A 127 -10.64 -17.85 -9.06
CA VAL A 127 -10.79 -16.52 -9.67
C VAL A 127 -9.44 -15.82 -9.77
N TYR A 128 -9.14 -15.33 -10.96
CA TYR A 128 -7.99 -14.48 -11.23
C TYR A 128 -8.49 -13.18 -11.86
N VAL A 129 -8.21 -12.04 -11.23
CA VAL A 129 -8.65 -10.72 -11.72
C VAL A 129 -7.42 -9.86 -11.95
N ASN A 130 -7.06 -9.62 -13.20
CA ASN A 130 -5.86 -8.86 -13.54
C ASN A 130 -6.01 -8.03 -14.83
N SER A 131 -5.51 -6.79 -14.77
CA SER A 131 -5.46 -5.86 -15.91
C SER A 131 -4.06 -5.32 -16.23
N ASN A 132 -3.04 -5.66 -15.44
CA ASN A 132 -1.64 -5.39 -15.80
C ASN A 132 -0.99 -6.65 -16.38
N CYS A 133 -0.85 -6.67 -17.70
CA CYS A 133 -0.36 -7.84 -18.46
C CYS A 133 1.17 -7.88 -18.54
N GLY A 134 1.85 -6.76 -18.31
CA GLY A 134 3.31 -6.63 -18.27
C GLY A 134 3.89 -6.85 -16.87
N ALA A 135 3.37 -7.83 -16.13
CA ALA A 135 3.81 -8.08 -14.75
C ALA A 135 5.27 -8.58 -14.68
N LYS A 136 6.08 -7.95 -13.82
CA LYS A 136 7.49 -8.30 -13.59
C LYS A 136 7.71 -9.44 -12.58
N SER A 137 6.64 -10.06 -12.09
CA SER A 137 6.68 -11.15 -11.11
C SER A 137 6.64 -12.56 -11.72
N GLY A 138 6.51 -12.69 -13.05
CA GLY A 138 6.27 -13.99 -13.70
C GLY A 138 4.88 -14.57 -13.49
N ARG A 139 3.99 -13.87 -12.74
CA ARG A 139 2.63 -14.36 -12.45
C ARG A 139 1.80 -14.67 -13.70
N SER A 140 2.02 -13.93 -14.79
CA SER A 140 1.27 -14.14 -16.04
C SER A 140 1.59 -15.52 -16.64
N ASP A 141 2.84 -15.96 -16.57
CA ASP A 141 3.25 -17.27 -17.08
C ASP A 141 2.68 -18.40 -16.23
N ILE A 142 2.70 -18.23 -14.91
CA ILE A 142 2.06 -19.16 -13.96
C ILE A 142 0.57 -19.27 -14.29
N MET A 143 -0.13 -18.14 -14.43
CA MET A 143 -1.57 -18.15 -14.67
C MET A 143 -1.95 -18.69 -16.04
N ARG A 144 -1.17 -18.44 -17.10
CA ARG A 144 -1.40 -19.06 -18.41
C ARG A 144 -1.30 -20.58 -18.33
N ARG A 145 -0.32 -21.13 -17.60
CA ARG A 145 -0.20 -22.57 -17.38
C ARG A 145 -1.39 -23.11 -16.58
N VAL A 146 -1.81 -22.41 -15.53
CA VAL A 146 -2.95 -22.80 -14.69
C VAL A 146 -4.27 -22.78 -15.47
N ILE A 147 -4.50 -21.75 -16.29
CA ILE A 147 -5.68 -21.67 -17.17
C ILE A 147 -5.66 -22.81 -18.20
N ALA A 148 -4.49 -23.10 -18.80
CA ALA A 148 -4.34 -24.15 -19.78
C ALA A 148 -4.58 -25.57 -19.23
N MET A 149 -4.48 -25.78 -17.91
CA MET A 149 -4.86 -27.08 -17.31
C MET A 149 -6.34 -27.41 -17.53
N ASN A 150 -7.20 -26.40 -17.73
CA ASN A 150 -8.63 -26.55 -18.01
C ASN A 150 -9.33 -27.61 -17.13
N HIS A 151 -9.05 -27.58 -15.82
CA HIS A 151 -9.49 -28.62 -14.90
C HIS A 151 -11.02 -28.63 -14.78
N SER A 152 -11.65 -29.77 -15.08
CA SER A 152 -13.11 -29.90 -15.16
C SER A 152 -13.84 -29.60 -13.85
N THR A 153 -13.25 -29.97 -12.70
CA THR A 153 -13.85 -29.75 -11.37
C THR A 153 -13.53 -28.40 -10.75
N ILE A 154 -12.41 -27.78 -11.15
CA ILE A 154 -11.90 -26.53 -10.55
C ILE A 154 -11.39 -25.66 -11.69
N PRO A 155 -12.28 -25.13 -12.54
CA PRO A 155 -11.87 -24.29 -13.64
C PRO A 155 -11.23 -23.00 -13.12
N THR A 156 -10.42 -22.37 -13.97
CA THR A 156 -9.87 -21.04 -13.71
C THR A 156 -10.68 -20.00 -14.46
N HIS A 157 -11.32 -19.09 -13.73
CA HIS A 157 -12.06 -17.96 -14.26
C HIS A 157 -11.18 -16.71 -14.20
N SER A 158 -10.68 -16.30 -15.36
CA SER A 158 -9.81 -15.15 -15.57
C SER A 158 -10.62 -13.95 -16.05
N TRP A 159 -10.58 -12.87 -15.27
CA TRP A 159 -11.27 -11.60 -15.48
C TRP A 159 -10.25 -10.45 -15.63
N GLY A 160 -10.71 -9.34 -16.20
CA GLY A 160 -9.88 -8.16 -16.47
C GLY A 160 -9.41 -8.14 -17.92
N ASN A 161 -8.24 -7.53 -18.15
CA ASN A 161 -7.72 -7.31 -19.50
C ASN A 161 -6.72 -8.39 -19.96
N CYS A 162 -6.19 -9.20 -19.04
CA CYS A 162 -5.12 -10.16 -19.33
C CYS A 162 -5.64 -11.59 -19.28
N ASP A 163 -5.28 -12.40 -20.28
CA ASP A 163 -5.59 -13.84 -20.34
C ASP A 163 -7.06 -14.16 -19.99
N ARG A 164 -7.98 -13.26 -20.38
CA ARG A 164 -9.37 -13.32 -19.93
C ARG A 164 -10.11 -14.46 -20.63
N ASN A 165 -10.85 -15.24 -19.87
CA ASN A 165 -11.79 -16.24 -20.40
C ASN A 165 -13.23 -16.01 -19.89
N MET A 166 -13.42 -15.03 -19.01
CA MET A 166 -14.72 -14.56 -18.56
C MET A 166 -15.03 -13.20 -19.17
N HIS A 167 -16.30 -13.01 -19.55
CA HIS A 167 -16.77 -11.74 -20.11
C HIS A 167 -17.60 -10.94 -19.10
N VAL A 168 -17.44 -9.63 -19.14
CA VAL A 168 -18.27 -8.68 -18.40
C VAL A 168 -18.56 -7.48 -19.27
N SER A 169 -19.82 -7.06 -19.30
CA SER A 169 -20.23 -5.81 -19.91
C SER A 169 -20.01 -4.67 -18.92
N GLY A 170 -19.12 -3.72 -19.25
CA GLY A 170 -18.85 -2.55 -18.42
C GLY A 170 -17.99 -2.83 -17.17
N SER A 171 -17.96 -1.88 -16.25
CA SER A 171 -17.24 -1.99 -14.98
C SER A 171 -17.94 -2.94 -14.01
N PHE A 172 -17.18 -3.71 -13.23
CA PHE A 172 -17.70 -4.55 -12.16
C PHE A 172 -17.04 -4.23 -10.82
N ASP A 173 -17.75 -4.52 -9.75
CA ASP A 173 -17.22 -4.48 -8.40
C ASP A 173 -16.34 -5.73 -8.15
N LYS A 174 -15.03 -5.51 -8.08
CA LYS A 174 -14.03 -6.57 -7.95
C LYS A 174 -14.22 -7.40 -6.68
N VAL A 175 -14.55 -6.75 -5.55
CA VAL A 175 -14.73 -7.44 -4.26
C VAL A 175 -15.97 -8.32 -4.33
N LYS A 176 -17.10 -7.78 -4.81
CA LYS A 176 -18.34 -8.57 -4.98
C LYS A 176 -18.18 -9.74 -5.94
N LEU A 177 -17.40 -9.58 -7.01
CA LEU A 177 -17.08 -10.68 -7.92
C LEU A 177 -16.31 -11.78 -7.18
N ILE A 178 -15.26 -11.41 -6.44
CA ILE A 178 -14.38 -12.33 -5.72
C ILE A 178 -15.14 -13.06 -4.59
N GLU A 179 -16.12 -12.40 -3.96
CA GLU A 179 -17.03 -13.00 -2.97
C GLU A 179 -17.77 -14.25 -3.47
N ASP A 180 -17.98 -14.41 -4.78
CA ASP A 180 -18.64 -15.58 -5.37
C ASP A 180 -17.76 -16.81 -5.49
N TYR A 181 -16.46 -16.71 -5.16
CA TYR A 181 -15.50 -17.79 -5.36
C TYR A 181 -14.96 -18.35 -4.05
N LYS A 182 -14.62 -19.64 -4.07
CA LYS A 182 -13.93 -20.32 -2.96
C LYS A 182 -12.44 -19.98 -2.90
N PHE A 183 -11.82 -19.64 -4.03
CA PHE A 183 -10.39 -19.37 -4.15
C PHE A 183 -10.13 -18.15 -5.03
N CYS A 184 -9.30 -17.22 -4.56
CA CYS A 184 -8.78 -16.09 -5.34
C CYS A 184 -7.27 -16.16 -5.44
N VAL A 185 -6.75 -15.82 -6.62
CA VAL A 185 -5.32 -15.64 -6.85
C VAL A 185 -4.93 -14.20 -6.49
N ALA A 186 -4.08 -14.03 -5.49
CA ALA A 186 -3.65 -12.74 -4.96
C ALA A 186 -2.14 -12.46 -5.20
N MET A 187 -1.63 -12.78 -6.39
CA MET A 187 -0.22 -12.56 -6.75
C MET A 187 0.07 -11.12 -7.17
N GLU A 188 1.14 -10.54 -6.60
CA GLU A 188 1.59 -9.20 -6.93
C GLU A 188 2.19 -9.09 -8.33
N ASN A 189 2.13 -7.87 -8.90
CA ASN A 189 2.60 -7.58 -10.26
C ASN A 189 4.13 -7.46 -10.39
N SER A 190 4.85 -7.50 -9.26
CA SER A 190 6.31 -7.43 -9.14
C SER A 190 6.72 -8.06 -7.80
N ILE A 191 8.00 -8.43 -7.66
CA ILE A 191 8.54 -9.04 -6.45
C ILE A 191 9.62 -8.10 -5.91
N THR A 192 9.33 -7.42 -4.81
CA THR A 192 10.29 -6.61 -4.05
C THR A 192 9.95 -6.69 -2.56
N LYS A 193 10.95 -6.51 -1.69
CA LYS A 193 10.78 -6.49 -0.23
C LYS A 193 9.68 -5.51 0.16
N ASP A 194 8.83 -5.93 1.11
CA ASP A 194 7.71 -5.18 1.68
C ASP A 194 6.55 -4.82 0.73
N TYR A 195 6.57 -5.21 -0.55
CA TYR A 195 5.51 -4.85 -1.50
C TYR A 195 4.31 -5.80 -1.40
N ILE A 196 3.36 -5.42 -0.56
CA ILE A 196 2.06 -6.07 -0.37
C ILE A 196 0.97 -5.04 -0.66
N THR A 197 0.04 -5.36 -1.56
CA THR A 197 -0.99 -4.42 -2.00
C THR A 197 -2.40 -4.87 -1.59
N GLU A 198 -3.42 -4.21 -2.16
CA GLU A 198 -4.83 -4.52 -2.00
C GLU A 198 -5.20 -5.97 -2.36
N LYS A 199 -4.37 -6.69 -3.13
CA LYS A 199 -4.68 -8.05 -3.60
C LYS A 199 -4.80 -9.05 -2.46
N LEU A 200 -3.82 -9.06 -1.55
CA LEU A 200 -3.88 -9.92 -0.36
C LEU A 200 -5.08 -9.53 0.51
N TRP A 201 -5.33 -8.23 0.64
CA TRP A 201 -6.41 -7.76 1.47
C TRP A 201 -7.80 -8.10 0.93
N GLN A 202 -8.04 -7.94 -0.36
CA GLN A 202 -9.31 -8.32 -1.00
C GLN A 202 -9.60 -9.82 -0.78
N GLU A 203 -8.56 -10.65 -0.74
CA GLU A 203 -8.70 -12.06 -0.37
C GLU A 203 -9.01 -12.26 1.13
N LEU A 204 -8.39 -11.49 2.01
CA LEU A 204 -8.70 -11.52 3.45
C LEU A 204 -10.12 -11.03 3.76
N GLU A 205 -10.58 -9.95 3.12
CA GLU A 205 -11.95 -9.44 3.19
C GLU A 205 -12.93 -10.53 2.73
N ARG A 206 -12.65 -11.20 1.61
CA ARG A 206 -13.43 -12.36 1.15
C ARG A 206 -13.47 -13.47 2.19
N LEU A 207 -12.34 -13.77 2.84
CA LEU A 207 -12.21 -14.87 3.79
C LEU A 207 -12.85 -14.59 5.14
N ASN A 208 -13.04 -13.33 5.57
CA ASN A 208 -13.48 -12.90 6.91
C ASN A 208 -14.91 -13.30 7.32
N SER A 209 -15.43 -14.32 6.67
CA SER A 209 -16.82 -14.35 6.32
C SER A 209 -17.37 -15.78 6.53
N ASN A 210 -16.57 -16.81 6.26
CA ASN A 210 -16.90 -18.18 6.62
C ASN A 210 -16.04 -18.56 7.83
N ARG A 211 -16.64 -18.58 9.03
CA ARG A 211 -15.94 -18.86 10.29
C ARG A 211 -15.08 -20.12 10.22
N THR A 212 -15.56 -21.24 9.70
CA THR A 212 -14.79 -22.50 9.64
C THR A 212 -13.65 -22.45 8.61
N ALA A 213 -13.87 -21.89 7.42
CA ALA A 213 -12.82 -21.74 6.40
C ALA A 213 -11.79 -20.65 6.77
N TYR A 214 -12.25 -19.62 7.49
CA TYR A 214 -11.47 -18.55 8.09
C TYR A 214 -10.62 -19.07 9.25
N GLU A 215 -11.19 -19.82 10.19
CA GLU A 215 -10.49 -20.42 11.33
C GLU A 215 -9.46 -21.47 10.86
N ALA A 216 -9.77 -22.24 9.81
CA ALA A 216 -8.82 -23.19 9.22
C ALA A 216 -7.65 -22.49 8.48
N LYS A 217 -7.90 -21.43 7.69
CA LYS A 217 -6.85 -20.71 6.95
C LYS A 217 -6.11 -19.65 7.79
N LEU A 218 -6.74 -19.15 8.84
CA LEU A 218 -6.21 -18.11 9.73
C LEU A 218 -6.11 -18.61 11.16
N ALA A 219 -5.75 -19.88 11.36
CA ALA A 219 -5.35 -20.39 12.67
C ALA A 219 -4.23 -19.55 13.31
N TRP A 220 -3.51 -18.73 12.52
CA TRP A 220 -2.62 -17.71 13.05
C TRP A 220 -3.32 -16.60 13.85
N LYS A 221 -4.60 -16.27 13.59
CA LYS A 221 -5.36 -15.25 14.32
C LYS A 221 -5.81 -15.68 15.72
N THR A 222 -5.85 -16.99 16.00
CA THR A 222 -6.04 -17.49 17.38
C THR A 222 -4.73 -17.56 18.15
N ARG A 223 -3.60 -17.35 17.47
CA ARG A 223 -2.33 -17.10 18.15
C ARG A 223 -2.44 -15.80 18.90
N LYS A 224 -1.87 -15.78 20.09
CA LYS A 224 -1.72 -14.53 20.84
C LYS A 224 -0.86 -13.56 20.04
N TRP A 225 -1.02 -12.27 20.28
CA TRP A 225 -0.28 -11.22 19.58
C TRP A 225 1.22 -11.49 19.55
N GLU A 226 1.79 -11.95 20.67
CA GLU A 226 3.22 -12.24 20.85
C GLU A 226 3.72 -13.45 20.04
N GLN A 227 2.80 -14.23 19.46
CA GLN A 227 3.07 -15.45 18.69
C GLN A 227 2.95 -15.24 17.17
N LEU A 228 2.63 -14.02 16.73
CA LEU A 228 2.61 -13.65 15.31
C LEU A 228 4.03 -13.38 14.80
N ALA A 229 4.21 -13.48 13.48
CA ALA A 229 5.51 -13.22 12.87
C ALA A 229 5.99 -11.80 13.23
N PRO A 230 7.27 -11.62 13.63
CA PRO A 230 7.80 -10.31 14.00
C PRO A 230 7.55 -9.23 12.95
N ASP A 231 7.69 -9.55 11.66
CA ASP A 231 7.46 -8.60 10.57
C ASP A 231 6.00 -8.17 10.44
N PHE A 232 5.06 -9.09 10.68
CA PHE A 232 3.62 -8.78 10.68
C PHE A 232 3.26 -7.83 11.85
N LEU A 233 3.83 -8.09 13.03
CA LEU A 233 3.67 -7.23 14.20
C LEU A 233 4.25 -5.85 13.94
N ALA A 234 5.47 -5.78 13.39
CA ALA A 234 6.11 -4.53 13.02
C ALA A 234 5.28 -3.74 12.01
N MET A 235 4.72 -4.40 10.98
CA MET A 235 3.84 -3.74 10.01
C MET A 235 2.55 -3.21 10.67
N THR A 236 1.95 -3.98 11.58
CA THR A 236 0.69 -3.59 12.25
C THR A 236 0.87 -2.47 13.28
N GLU A 237 2.02 -2.39 13.95
CA GLU A 237 2.33 -1.26 14.83
C GLU A 237 2.56 0.05 14.08
N ARG A 238 2.93 -0.03 12.79
CA ARG A 238 3.15 1.13 11.91
C ARG A 238 1.95 1.48 11.02
N SER A 239 0.90 0.67 11.13
CA SER A 239 -0.34 0.71 10.36
C SER A 239 -1.35 1.72 10.93
N HIS A 240 -2.36 2.12 10.14
CA HIS A 240 -3.48 2.94 10.62
C HIS A 240 -4.37 2.27 11.67
N VAL A 241 -4.18 0.97 11.91
CA VAL A 241 -4.77 0.27 13.06
C VAL A 241 -4.21 0.80 14.38
N ARG A 242 -2.94 1.20 14.42
CA ARG A 242 -2.23 1.63 15.64
C ARG A 242 -1.72 3.06 15.60
N GLN A 243 -1.63 3.65 14.40
CA GLN A 243 -1.12 4.99 14.18
C GLN A 243 -2.18 5.89 13.55
N PRO A 244 -2.10 7.23 13.75
CA PRO A 244 -2.90 8.17 12.97
C PRO A 244 -2.70 7.99 11.47
N HIS A 245 -3.63 8.51 10.66
CA HIS A 245 -3.50 8.55 9.20
C HIS A 245 -2.13 9.06 8.75
N SER A 246 -1.61 8.57 7.63
CA SER A 246 -0.23 8.78 7.15
C SER A 246 0.08 10.27 7.01
N ARG A 247 -0.88 11.01 6.45
CA ARG A 247 -0.91 12.48 6.46
C ARG A 247 -0.67 13.03 7.87
N CYS A 248 -1.51 12.68 8.86
CA CYS A 248 -1.32 13.18 10.22
C CYS A 248 0.08 12.89 10.78
N GLN A 249 0.64 11.71 10.52
CA GLN A 249 2.02 11.39 10.93
C GLN A 249 3.04 12.31 10.27
N LEU A 250 2.95 12.55 8.96
CA LEU A 250 3.80 13.52 8.26
C LEU A 250 3.68 14.92 8.87
N CYS A 251 2.46 15.36 9.18
CA CYS A 251 2.22 16.62 9.89
C CYS A 251 2.99 16.69 11.21
N ARG A 252 2.89 15.64 12.01
CA ARG A 252 3.57 15.60 13.31
C ARG A 252 5.08 15.69 13.16
N ILE A 253 5.64 15.04 12.12
CA ILE A 253 7.08 15.12 11.80
C ILE A 253 7.46 16.53 11.38
N ALA A 254 6.75 17.14 10.42
CA ALA A 254 7.04 18.50 9.98
C ALA A 254 6.93 19.52 11.13
N LEU A 255 5.99 19.33 12.06
CA LEU A 255 5.84 20.23 13.20
C LEU A 255 7.02 20.10 14.15
N ARG A 256 7.39 18.86 14.47
CA ARG A 256 8.56 18.59 15.30
C ARG A 256 9.80 19.20 14.66
N ASN A 257 10.00 19.02 13.35
CA ASN A 257 11.16 19.56 12.63
C ASN A 257 11.22 21.09 12.65
N ARG A 258 10.07 21.78 12.63
CA ARG A 258 10.00 23.25 12.71
C ARG A 258 10.64 23.80 14.00
N TYR A 259 10.41 23.13 15.12
CA TYR A 259 10.91 23.53 16.45
C TYR A 259 12.23 22.87 16.82
N HIS A 260 12.41 21.61 16.42
CA HIS A 260 13.58 20.78 16.69
C HIS A 260 14.01 20.08 15.39
N PRO A 261 14.79 20.76 14.53
CA PRO A 261 15.26 20.19 13.28
C PRO A 261 16.06 18.90 13.51
N GLN A 262 15.83 17.90 12.66
CA GLN A 262 16.56 16.63 12.70
C GLN A 262 17.00 16.21 11.31
N ASN A 263 18.09 15.45 11.26
CA ASN A 263 18.53 14.81 10.02
C ASN A 263 17.74 13.52 9.83
N TYR A 264 16.91 13.49 8.80
CA TYR A 264 16.21 12.30 8.35
C TYR A 264 16.95 11.69 7.15
N THR A 265 16.75 10.40 6.92
CA THR A 265 17.32 9.68 5.77
C THR A 265 16.34 8.64 5.27
N THR A 266 16.40 8.30 3.99
CA THR A 266 15.50 7.33 3.39
C THR A 266 15.92 5.89 3.71
N CYS A 267 15.07 4.92 3.37
CA CYS A 267 15.29 3.49 3.61
C CYS A 267 16.63 2.99 3.07
N LEU A 268 17.09 3.51 1.94
CA LEU A 268 18.35 3.09 1.30
C LEU A 268 19.61 3.43 2.13
N PHE A 269 19.47 4.24 3.18
CA PHE A 269 20.54 4.61 4.13
C PHE A 269 20.38 3.91 5.48
N ASN A 270 19.34 3.09 5.67
CA ASN A 270 19.14 2.27 6.85
C ASN A 270 19.84 0.91 6.69
N LYS A 271 21.01 0.75 7.33
CA LYS A 271 21.85 -0.46 7.23
C LYS A 271 21.10 -1.75 7.61
N THR A 272 20.30 -1.71 8.67
CA THR A 272 19.52 -2.87 9.13
C THR A 272 18.50 -3.29 8.09
N TRP A 273 17.74 -2.34 7.54
CA TRP A 273 16.74 -2.68 6.53
C TRP A 273 17.38 -3.15 5.21
N THR A 274 18.52 -2.57 4.83
CA THR A 274 19.24 -2.97 3.61
C THR A 274 19.95 -4.32 3.71
N ALA A 275 20.20 -4.85 4.91
CA ALA A 275 20.92 -6.13 5.08
C ALA A 275 20.21 -7.30 4.39
N ASP A 276 18.87 -7.35 4.47
CA ASP A 276 18.05 -8.33 3.76
C ASP A 276 17.36 -7.74 2.52
N TYR A 277 17.73 -6.51 2.13
CA TYR A 277 17.24 -5.93 0.88
C TYR A 277 18.17 -6.36 -0.24
N HIS A 278 17.73 -7.33 -1.04
CA HIS A 278 18.39 -7.66 -2.29
C HIS A 278 18.25 -6.46 -3.23
N VAL A 279 19.12 -5.46 -3.07
CA VAL A 279 19.39 -4.50 -4.14
C VAL A 279 19.95 -5.34 -5.27
N LYS A 280 19.16 -5.56 -6.32
CA LYS A 280 19.71 -6.07 -7.57
C LYS A 280 20.73 -5.03 -8.02
N ALA A 281 22.00 -5.43 -8.05
CA ALA A 281 23.10 -4.62 -8.54
C ALA A 281 22.85 -4.19 -10.00
#